data_AF-A0A4R8CJ37-F1
#
_entry.id   AF-A0A4R8CJ37-F1
#
_cell.length_a   1.000
_cell.length_b   1.000
_cell.length_c   1.000
_cell.angle_alpha   90.00
_cell.angle_beta   90.00
_cell.angle_gamma   90.00
#
_symmetry.space_group_name_H-M   'P 1'
#
loop_
_entity.id
_entity.type
_entity.pdbx_description
1 polymer ?
#
loop_
_entity_poly.entity_id
_entity_poly.type
_entity_poly.pdbx_seq_one_letter_code
_entity_poly.pdbx_strand_id
1 'polypeptide(L)' 'MSRRRMVTLEQSWADRLGVESPADIHRELDARLAALVTAVRGDVPPTGSAEHAVRYGDLLELAAFLTDARTVLLGKEVQR' A
#
# COMPACT_ATOMS: atom_id res chain seq x y z
N MET A 1 10.38 -14.33 -29.67
CA MET A 1 10.77 -14.75 -28.31
C MET A 1 10.32 -13.68 -27.31
N SER A 2 9.16 -13.86 -26.68
CA SER A 2 8.68 -12.91 -25.67
C SER A 2 9.42 -13.16 -24.35
N ARG A 3 10.31 -12.24 -23.97
CA ARG A 3 10.83 -12.18 -22.59
C ARG A 3 9.63 -11.90 -21.69
N ARG A 4 9.11 -12.94 -21.02
CA ARG A 4 8.32 -12.74 -19.80
C ARG A 4 9.23 -11.98 -18.84
N ARG A 5 9.01 -10.66 -18.68
CA ARG A 5 9.59 -9.92 -17.55
C ARG A 5 9.08 -10.62 -16.30
N MET A 6 9.98 -11.29 -15.56
CA MET A 6 9.67 -11.68 -14.19
C MET A 6 9.44 -10.37 -13.45
N VAL A 7 8.17 -10.02 -13.23
CA VAL A 7 7.81 -8.93 -12.32
C VAL A 7 8.23 -9.43 -10.96
N THR A 8 9.28 -8.84 -10.38
CA THR A 8 9.68 -9.17 -9.03
C THR A 8 8.59 -8.71 -8.06
N LEU A 9 8.54 -9.31 -6.87
CA LEU A 9 7.56 -8.92 -5.86
C LEU A 9 7.65 -7.42 -5.57
N GLU A 10 8.88 -6.87 -5.52
CA GLU A 10 9.06 -5.45 -5.26
C GLU A 10 8.55 -4.59 -6.43
N GLN A 11 8.71 -5.02 -7.68
CA GLN A 11 8.14 -4.28 -8.82
C GLN A 11 6.60 -4.30 -8.79
N SER A 12 5.99 -5.44 -8.46
CA SER A 12 4.53 -5.52 -8.31
C SER A 12 4.01 -4.61 -7.19
N TRP A 13 4.81 -4.37 -6.16
CA TRP A 13 4.45 -3.49 -5.06
C TRP A 13 4.68 -2.02 -5.41
N ALA A 14 5.76 -1.71 -6.12
CA ALA A 14 6.02 -0.38 -6.66
C ALA A 14 4.88 0.08 -7.57
N ASP A 15 4.45 -0.77 -8.51
CA ASP A 15 3.35 -0.47 -9.44
C ASP A 15 2.02 -0.22 -8.70
N ARG A 16 1.75 -0.97 -7.63
CA ARG A 16 0.53 -0.80 -6.81
C ARG A 16 0.56 0.45 -5.93
N LEU A 17 1.73 0.80 -5.40
CA LEU A 17 1.92 2.02 -4.62
C LEU A 17 2.08 3.26 -5.51
N GLY A 18 2.14 3.09 -6.84
CA GLY A 18 2.33 4.19 -7.78
C GLY A 18 3.72 4.83 -7.70
N VAL A 19 4.73 4.11 -7.23
CA VAL A 19 6.11 4.61 -7.10
C VAL A 19 7.00 4.10 -8.24
N GLU A 20 7.90 4.95 -8.71
CA GLU A 20 8.75 4.65 -9.88
C GLU A 20 9.84 3.61 -9.59
N SER A 21 10.26 3.50 -8.33
CA SER A 21 11.34 2.61 -7.90
C SER A 21 10.93 1.74 -6.72
N PRO A 22 11.27 0.43 -6.74
CA PRO A 22 11.20 -0.43 -5.56
C PRO A 22 11.89 0.12 -4.32
N ALA A 23 12.93 0.95 -4.49
CA ALA A 23 13.63 1.58 -3.37
C ALA A 23 12.76 2.59 -2.60
N ASP A 24 11.72 3.13 -3.24
CA ASP A 24 10.83 4.14 -2.64
C ASP A 24 9.67 3.53 -1.85
N ILE A 25 9.45 2.20 -1.95
CA ILE A 25 8.34 1.49 -1.31
C ILE A 25 8.27 1.79 0.19
N HIS A 26 9.41 1.71 0.89
CA HIS A 26 9.43 1.94 2.33
C HIS A 26 9.02 3.37 2.70
N ARG A 27 9.55 4.37 1.99
CA ARG A 27 9.21 5.77 2.22
C ARG A 27 7.74 6.05 1.96
N GLU A 28 7.18 5.47 0.89
CA GLU A 28 5.77 5.63 0.54
C GLU A 28 4.85 5.00 1.59
N LEU A 29 5.20 3.81 2.08
CA LEU A 29 4.45 3.15 3.15
C LEU A 29 4.47 3.95 4.46
N ASP A 30 5.63 4.49 4.83
CA ASP A 30 5.75 5.36 6.01
C ASP A 30 4.90 6.62 5.85
N ALA A 31 4.88 7.24 4.67
CA ALA A 31 4.06 8.41 4.38
C ALA A 31 2.55 8.11 4.49
N ARG A 32 2.09 7.02 3.86
CA ARG A 32 0.69 6.57 3.93
C ARG A 32 0.28 6.20 5.36
N LEU A 33 1.16 5.54 6.11
CA LEU A 33 0.92 5.21 7.52
C LEU A 33 0.84 6.47 8.39
N ALA A 34 1.73 7.46 8.19
CA ALA A 34 1.69 8.72 8.92
C ALA A 34 0.41 9.53 8.62
N ALA A 35 -0.02 9.55 7.35
CA ALA A 35 -1.28 10.16 6.95
C ALA A 35 -2.48 9.48 7.63
N LEU A 36 -2.46 8.14 7.69
CA LEU A 36 -3.47 7.36 8.41
C LEU A 36 -3.50 7.68 9.91
N VAL A 37 -2.33 7.67 10.57
CA VAL A 37 -2.24 7.97 12.01
C VAL A 37 -2.78 9.37 12.31
N THR A 38 -2.49 10.34 11.44
CA THR A 38 -3.03 11.71 11.54
C THR A 38 -4.55 11.71 11.39
N ALA A 39 -5.09 10.99 10.40
CA ALA A 39 -6.53 10.89 10.20
C ALA A 39 -7.26 10.26 11.40
N VAL A 40 -6.72 9.18 11.97
CA VAL A 40 -7.32 8.49 13.13
C VAL A 40 -7.20 9.30 14.41
N ARG A 41 -6.15 10.13 14.57
CA ARG A 41 -5.90 10.94 15.77
C ARG A 41 -6.85 12.12 15.98
N GLY A 42 -7.74 12.43 15.04
CA GLY A 42 -8.88 13.32 15.31
C GLY A 42 -9.03 14.54 14.43
N ASP A 43 -8.15 14.78 13.44
CA ASP A 43 -8.41 15.74 12.36
C ASP A 43 -9.19 15.06 11.23
N VAL A 44 -10.30 14.40 11.57
CA VAL A 44 -11.19 13.79 10.58
C VAL A 44 -11.97 14.91 9.90
N PRO A 45 -11.72 15.21 8.61
CA PRO A 45 -12.50 16.20 7.90
C PRO A 45 -13.96 15.75 7.89
N PRO A 46 -14.92 16.70 7.90
CA PRO A 46 -16.33 16.39 8.05
C PRO A 46 -16.78 15.32 7.07
N THR A 47 -17.56 14.36 7.57
CA THR A 47 -18.11 13.24 6.80
C THR A 47 -18.84 13.77 5.56
N GLY A 48 -18.45 13.30 4.37
CA GLY A 48 -18.98 13.78 3.09
C GLY A 48 -18.15 14.86 2.38
N SER A 49 -17.04 15.30 2.96
CA SER A 49 -16.04 16.11 2.25
C SER A 49 -15.24 15.26 1.24
N ALA A 50 -14.76 15.90 0.17
CA ALA A 50 -13.84 15.25 -0.78
C ALA A 50 -12.57 14.76 -0.09
N GLU A 51 -12.07 15.51 0.89
CA GLU A 51 -10.90 15.16 1.68
C GLU A 51 -11.13 13.91 2.55
N HIS A 52 -12.35 13.75 3.11
CA HIS A 52 -12.74 12.52 3.80
C HIS A 52 -12.78 11.33 2.83
N ALA A 53 -13.32 11.50 1.63
CA ALA A 53 -13.41 10.42 0.63
C ALA A 53 -12.02 9.94 0.16
N VAL A 54 -11.08 10.86 -0.08
CA VAL A 54 -9.70 10.54 -0.44
C VAL A 54 -9.02 9.77 0.70
N ARG A 55 -9.04 10.31 1.92
CA ARG A 55 -8.41 9.65 3.08
C ARG A 55 -9.00 8.26 3.37
N TYR A 56 -10.31 8.08 3.15
CA TYR A 56 -10.96 6.78 3.32
C TYR A 56 -10.61 5.80 2.20
N GLY A 57 -10.40 6.29 0.97
CA GLY A 57 -9.86 5.51 -0.14
C GLY A 57 -8.43 5.03 0.14
N ASP A 58 -7.55 5.92 0.57
CA ASP A 58 -6.16 5.61 0.93
C ASP A 58 -6.07 4.54 2.03
N LEU A 59 -7.01 4.61 2.98
CA LEU A 59 -7.22 3.64 4.05
C LEU A 59 -7.54 2.23 3.54
N LEU A 60 -8.47 2.15 2.60
CA LEU A 60 -8.88 0.90 1.95
C LEU A 60 -7.73 0.30 1.14
N GLU A 61 -6.98 1.13 0.42
CA GLU A 61 -5.79 0.69 -0.31
C GLU A 61 -4.71 0.15 0.62
N LEU A 62 -4.45 0.82 1.75
CA LEU A 62 -3.46 0.35 2.73
C LEU A 62 -3.89 -0.97 3.37
N ALA A 63 -5.17 -1.15 3.68
CA ALA A 63 -5.69 -2.41 4.22
C ALA A 63 -5.56 -3.57 3.20
N ALA A 64 -5.84 -3.30 1.92
CA ALA A 64 -5.64 -4.28 0.85
C ALA A 64 -4.16 -4.64 0.71
N PHE A 65 -3.27 -3.64 0.73
CA PHE A 65 -1.83 -3.84 0.69
C PHE A 65 -1.32 -4.72 1.84
N LEU A 66 -1.75 -4.44 3.08
CA LEU A 66 -1.38 -5.23 4.26
C LEU A 66 -1.91 -6.67 4.17
N THR A 67 -3.08 -6.86 3.58
CA THR A 67 -3.67 -8.19 3.35
C THR A 67 -2.84 -9.00 2.35
N ASP A 68 -2.38 -8.36 1.28
CA ASP A 68 -1.53 -8.99 0.27
C ASP A 68 -0.14 -9.30 0.83
N ALA A 69 0.44 -8.36 1.59
CA ALA A 69 1.69 -8.57 2.32
C ALA A 69 1.62 -9.78 3.27
N ARG A 70 0.55 -9.85 4.05
CA ARG A 70 0.28 -10.99 4.95
C ARG A 70 0.16 -12.30 4.18
N THR A 71 -0.54 -12.31 3.06
CA THR A 71 -0.73 -13.51 2.23
C THR A 71 0.60 -14.01 1.66
N VAL A 72 1.45 -13.10 1.18
CA VAL A 72 2.79 -13.45 0.68
C VAL A 72 3.69 -13.99 1.79
N LEU A 73 3.66 -13.40 2.99
CA LEU A 73 4.44 -13.88 4.14
C LEU A 73 3.99 -15.28 4.57
N LEU A 74 2.69 -15.51 4.70
CA LEU A 74 2.13 -16.82 5.06
C LEU A 74 2.38 -17.88 3.97
N GLY A 75 2.27 -17.52 2.70
CA GLY A 75 2.57 -18.43 1.58
C GLY A 75 4.04 -18.82 1.50
N LYS A 76 4.96 -17.93 1.91
CA LYS A 76 6.39 -18.22 2.04
C LYS A 76 6.72 -19.07 3.27
N GLU A 77 5.95 -18.96 4.35
CA GLU A 77 6.09 -19.82 5.54
C GLU A 77 5.60 -21.26 5.30
N VAL A 78 4.54 -21.45 4.50
CA VAL A 78 3.98 -22.79 4.18
C VAL A 78 4.86 -23.60 3.21
N GLN A 79 5.78 -22.94 2.49
CA GLN A 79 6.71 -23.59 1.54
C GLN A 79 8.10 -23.88 2.12
N ARG A 80 8.32 -23.74 3.43
CA ARG A 80 9.57 -24.13 4.10
C ARG A 80 9.43 -25.45 4.86
#